data_AF-A0A553NGK6-F1
#
_entry.id   AF-A0A553NGK6-F1
#
_cell.length_a   1.000
_cell.length_b   1.000
_cell.length_c   1.000
_cell.angle_alpha   90.00
_cell.angle_beta   90.00
_cell.angle_gamma   90.00
#
_symmetry.space_group_name_H-M   'P 1'
#
loop_
_entity.id
_entity.type
_entity.pdbx_description
1 polymer ?
#
loop_
_entity_poly.entity_id
_entity_poly.type
_entity_poly.pdbx_seq_one_letter_code
_entity_poly.pdbx_strand_id
1 'polypeptide(L)'
;RQQELQETLCQCATLENANALSPGTTIPPLLNTTSNNLYLTFQTDMSVSGAGFHLEYTAIGLDSCPEPQTPSSGVKVGERYFVGDVVSFHCEQGYTLKGSAYITCMPGPVRRWNYPAPLCLAQCGGFQTDLNGVILSPGFPGNYPSGMDCNWTVKLPVGFGIYLQFLNFSTEAVHDYLEVRSGALDSGTVIDRFSGPLLPEPFFSTTHETSFIFHSDYSQNKPGFHITYEAYELQRCPDPRPFRNGIVIGSDFGVGMTISFQCLAGYTLLGEASLTCLHGISRNWNHPVPRCEALCGGNITALNGTIYSPGHPADYPNLKDCLWSIRVPPGFGLHINFSLLNTEPIYDYITIWDGPDQASPQIGQFSGNQQQEAVSSTSNHILLKFHSDFSTSGFFVLRYHGNHAPPLPQYIHPLMILIHYSLQFVCCLLSERLSWLMSSRLQNILLMSSAKCTRFCKPSS
;
A
#
# COMPACT_ATOMS: atom_id res chain seq x y z
N ARG A 1 -36.06 39.05 -54.40
CA ARG A 1 -35.47 39.14 -55.76
C ARG A 1 -34.94 40.57 -55.88
N GLN A 2 -33.60 40.73 -55.88
CA GLN A 2 -32.80 41.95 -56.14
C GLN A 2 -32.95 43.12 -55.13
N GLN A 3 -31.87 43.51 -54.42
CA GLN A 3 -30.79 44.48 -54.82
C GLN A 3 -31.39 45.88 -55.02
N GLU A 4 -30.87 46.99 -54.47
CA GLU A 4 -29.51 47.36 -54.06
C GLU A 4 -29.55 48.73 -53.34
N LEU A 5 -28.64 48.96 -52.39
CA LEU A 5 -27.87 50.20 -52.11
C LEU A 5 -28.44 51.59 -52.55
N GLN A 6 -28.50 52.58 -51.64
CA GLN A 6 -27.40 53.53 -51.39
C GLN A 6 -27.80 54.66 -50.42
N GLU A 7 -26.81 55.10 -49.63
CA GLU A 7 -26.79 56.22 -48.70
C GLU A 7 -27.18 57.57 -49.33
N THR A 8 -27.80 58.48 -48.57
CA THR A 8 -27.27 59.86 -48.37
C THR A 8 -28.07 60.70 -47.35
N LEU A 9 -27.34 61.20 -46.35
CA LEU A 9 -27.41 62.52 -45.69
C LEU A 9 -28.74 63.03 -45.09
N CYS A 10 -28.74 63.17 -43.75
CA CYS A 10 -29.01 64.47 -43.11
C CYS A 10 -28.17 64.62 -41.84
N GLN A 11 -27.31 65.65 -41.83
CA GLN A 11 -26.48 66.14 -40.71
C GLN A 11 -27.10 67.38 -40.06
N CYS A 12 -26.63 67.67 -38.84
CA CYS A 12 -26.85 68.82 -37.93
C CYS A 12 -27.98 68.62 -36.91
N ALA A 13 -27.77 68.27 -35.63
CA ALA A 13 -26.73 68.55 -34.61
C ALA A 13 -26.77 69.97 -33.98
N THR A 14 -27.14 70.02 -32.70
CA THR A 14 -26.52 70.87 -31.66
C THR A 14 -26.60 70.10 -30.32
N LEU A 15 -25.44 69.79 -29.74
CA LEU A 15 -25.26 69.01 -28.52
C LEU A 15 -24.18 69.75 -27.71
N GLU A 16 -24.58 70.64 -26.80
CA GLU A 16 -23.65 71.24 -25.86
C GLU A 16 -23.50 70.29 -24.66
N ASN A 17 -22.31 69.68 -24.60
CA ASN A 17 -21.72 68.98 -23.46
C ASN A 17 -22.24 67.58 -23.08
N ALA A 18 -22.10 66.60 -23.97
CA ALA A 18 -21.55 65.26 -23.65
C ALA A 18 -21.47 64.40 -24.93
N ASN A 19 -20.30 63.83 -25.23
CA ASN A 19 -20.03 63.03 -26.42
C ASN A 19 -20.71 61.64 -26.35
N ALA A 20 -21.85 61.46 -27.02
CA ALA A 20 -22.27 60.18 -27.62
C ALA A 20 -23.42 60.43 -28.62
N LEU A 21 -23.11 60.39 -29.92
CA LEU A 21 -24.09 60.38 -31.01
C LEU A 21 -24.21 58.93 -31.51
N SER A 22 -25.35 58.26 -31.27
CA SER A 22 -25.65 56.97 -31.91
C SER A 22 -26.87 57.12 -32.82
N PRO A 23 -26.71 57.18 -34.15
CA PRO A 23 -27.80 56.95 -35.07
C PRO A 23 -28.00 55.43 -35.32
N GLY A 24 -29.24 54.95 -35.22
CA GLY A 24 -29.63 53.60 -35.61
C GLY A 24 -29.92 52.64 -34.45
N THR A 25 -30.26 51.39 -34.79
CA THR A 25 -30.66 50.28 -33.87
C THR A 25 -29.55 49.76 -32.95
N THR A 26 -28.44 50.50 -32.81
CA THR A 26 -27.29 50.10 -32.00
C THR A 26 -27.42 50.64 -30.59
N ILE A 27 -27.27 49.77 -29.59
CA ILE A 27 -27.31 50.13 -28.17
C ILE A 27 -26.06 50.96 -27.86
N PRO A 28 -26.18 52.21 -27.37
CA PRO A 28 -25.03 53.02 -26.96
C PRO A 28 -24.24 52.34 -25.84
N PRO A 29 -22.91 52.56 -25.76
CA PRO A 29 -22.14 52.13 -24.59
C PRO A 29 -22.66 52.81 -23.31
N LEU A 30 -22.34 52.23 -22.14
CA LEU A 30 -22.73 52.76 -20.84
C LEU A 30 -22.34 54.25 -20.70
N LEU A 31 -23.33 55.11 -20.40
CA LEU A 31 -23.15 56.55 -20.22
C LEU A 31 -22.99 56.88 -18.73
N ASN A 32 -21.80 57.34 -18.33
CA ASN A 32 -21.53 57.81 -16.97
C ASN A 32 -21.51 59.34 -16.93
N THR A 33 -22.33 59.94 -16.08
CA THR A 33 -22.38 61.41 -15.91
C THR A 33 -21.35 61.88 -14.89
N THR A 34 -20.81 63.08 -15.10
CA THR A 34 -19.91 63.76 -14.15
C THR A 34 -20.68 64.62 -13.14
N SER A 35 -21.99 64.68 -13.27
CA SER A 35 -22.91 65.52 -12.50
C SER A 35 -24.08 64.67 -12.02
N ASN A 36 -24.76 65.17 -10.99
CA ASN A 36 -26.03 64.65 -10.51
C ASN A 36 -27.22 65.02 -11.42
N ASN A 37 -26.99 65.77 -12.51
CA ASN A 37 -28.00 66.14 -13.49
C ASN A 37 -27.66 65.58 -14.88
N LEU A 38 -28.63 64.91 -15.50
CA LEU A 38 -28.57 64.41 -16.88
C LEU A 38 -29.77 64.94 -17.66
N TYR A 39 -29.50 65.55 -18.81
CA TYR A 39 -30.54 65.99 -19.74
C TYR A 39 -30.59 65.03 -20.93
N LEU A 40 -31.73 64.37 -21.12
CA LEU A 40 -32.01 63.52 -22.26
C LEU A 40 -33.04 64.20 -23.15
N THR A 41 -32.72 64.37 -24.43
CA THR A 41 -33.64 64.93 -25.42
C THR A 41 -33.89 63.89 -26.50
N PHE A 42 -35.14 63.46 -26.64
CA PHE A 42 -35.58 62.58 -27.73
C PHE A 42 -36.36 63.42 -28.75
N GLN A 43 -35.92 63.37 -30.01
CA GLN A 43 -36.55 64.09 -31.12
C GLN A 43 -36.90 63.10 -32.22
N THR A 44 -38.10 63.23 -32.78
CA THR A 44 -38.60 62.43 -33.91
C THR A 44 -38.95 63.33 -35.08
N ASP A 45 -38.83 62.82 -36.30
CA ASP A 45 -39.34 63.47 -37.50
C ASP A 45 -40.75 62.95 -37.85
N MET A 46 -41.30 63.40 -38.99
CA MET A 46 -42.64 63.03 -39.44
C MET A 46 -42.68 61.78 -40.34
N SER A 47 -41.57 61.03 -40.49
CA SER A 47 -41.40 60.11 -41.62
C SER A 47 -41.54 58.62 -41.27
N VAL A 48 -41.02 58.15 -40.13
CA VAL A 48 -41.04 56.72 -39.73
C VAL A 48 -41.17 56.56 -38.21
N SER A 49 -41.91 55.56 -37.74
CA SER A 49 -42.03 55.20 -36.31
C SER A 49 -41.40 53.83 -36.01
N GLY A 50 -40.89 53.63 -34.79
CA GLY A 50 -40.24 52.38 -34.33
C GLY A 50 -40.53 52.07 -32.86
N ALA A 51 -40.00 50.95 -32.34
CA ALA A 51 -40.29 50.45 -30.99
C ALA A 51 -39.74 51.31 -29.83
N GLY A 52 -38.97 52.37 -30.12
CA GLY A 52 -38.41 53.28 -29.11
C GLY A 52 -37.23 52.66 -28.35
N PHE A 53 -37.01 53.12 -27.10
CA PHE A 53 -35.98 52.62 -26.20
C PHE A 53 -36.50 52.49 -24.77
N HIS A 54 -35.91 51.57 -24.00
CA HIS A 54 -36.07 51.48 -22.56
C HIS A 54 -34.69 51.75 -21.93
N LEU A 55 -34.63 52.68 -20.97
CA LEU A 55 -33.41 53.03 -20.25
C LEU A 55 -33.62 52.78 -18.77
N GLU A 56 -32.70 52.04 -18.16
CA GLU A 56 -32.54 51.97 -16.71
C GLU A 56 -31.32 52.81 -16.31
N TYR A 57 -31.43 53.56 -15.21
CA TYR A 57 -30.33 54.33 -14.66
C TYR A 57 -30.18 54.05 -13.16
N THR A 58 -28.95 54.18 -12.66
CA THR A 58 -28.65 54.10 -11.22
C THR A 58 -27.85 55.34 -10.82
N ALA A 59 -28.21 55.94 -9.68
CA ALA A 59 -27.45 57.05 -9.12
C ALA A 59 -26.22 56.50 -8.38
N ILE A 60 -25.03 56.93 -8.77
CA ILE A 60 -23.76 56.53 -8.13
C ILE A 60 -23.29 57.68 -7.24
N GLY A 61 -23.04 57.43 -5.96
CA GLY A 61 -22.41 58.41 -5.09
C GLY A 61 -20.97 58.69 -5.55
N LEU A 62 -20.59 59.97 -5.70
CA LEU A 62 -19.24 60.37 -6.13
C LEU A 62 -18.12 59.99 -5.11
N ASP A 63 -18.52 59.46 -3.96
CA ASP A 63 -17.65 59.14 -2.83
C ASP A 63 -17.27 57.65 -2.79
N SER A 64 -17.99 56.80 -3.52
CA SER A 64 -17.85 55.35 -3.50
C SER A 64 -17.81 54.74 -4.91
N CYS A 65 -17.10 53.63 -5.07
CA CYS A 65 -17.14 52.84 -6.29
C CYS A 65 -18.52 52.18 -6.49
N PRO A 66 -18.94 51.92 -7.76
CA PRO A 66 -20.17 51.18 -8.02
C PRO A 66 -20.07 49.78 -7.40
N GLU A 67 -21.18 49.26 -6.90
CA GLU A 67 -21.21 47.92 -6.31
C GLU A 67 -20.76 46.89 -7.35
N PRO A 68 -19.70 46.10 -7.07
CA PRO A 68 -19.22 45.13 -8.02
C PRO A 68 -20.19 43.95 -8.12
N GLN A 69 -20.44 43.50 -9.34
CA GLN A 69 -21.31 42.35 -9.60
C GLN A 69 -20.72 41.10 -8.93
N THR A 70 -21.56 40.39 -8.17
CA THR A 70 -21.19 39.09 -7.61
C THR A 70 -21.09 38.07 -8.74
N PRO A 71 -19.97 37.33 -8.88
CA PRO A 71 -19.83 36.30 -9.89
C PRO A 71 -20.89 35.20 -9.70
N SER A 72 -21.42 34.64 -10.80
CA SER A 72 -22.24 33.43 -10.73
C SER A 72 -21.43 32.28 -10.11
N SER A 73 -22.01 31.55 -9.15
CA SER A 73 -21.31 30.50 -8.38
C SER A 73 -20.07 31.00 -7.63
N GLY A 74 -20.15 32.23 -7.13
CA GLY A 74 -19.11 32.87 -6.34
C GLY A 74 -19.68 33.76 -5.24
N VAL A 75 -18.83 34.04 -4.25
CA VAL A 75 -19.15 34.82 -3.06
C VAL A 75 -18.28 36.09 -3.07
N LYS A 76 -18.94 37.24 -2.98
CA LYS A 76 -18.30 38.54 -2.75
C LYS A 76 -18.20 38.79 -1.24
N VAL A 77 -17.03 39.20 -0.76
CA VAL A 77 -16.80 39.56 0.64
C VAL A 77 -16.27 40.99 0.70
N GLY A 78 -17.03 41.86 1.36
CA GLY A 78 -16.74 43.29 1.51
C GLY A 78 -17.95 44.12 1.10
N GLU A 79 -18.49 44.88 2.05
CA GLU A 79 -19.70 45.70 1.88
C GLU A 79 -19.40 47.21 1.77
N ARG A 80 -18.13 47.60 1.96
CA ARG A 80 -17.69 48.99 1.87
C ARG A 80 -16.97 49.23 0.55
N TYR A 81 -17.31 50.34 -0.10
CA TYR A 81 -16.85 50.66 -1.46
C TYR A 81 -16.19 52.05 -1.54
N PHE A 82 -15.60 52.54 -0.44
CA PHE A 82 -14.90 53.82 -0.42
C PHE A 82 -13.49 53.69 -1.02
N VAL A 83 -12.88 54.82 -1.34
CA VAL A 83 -11.51 54.86 -1.87
C VAL A 83 -10.55 54.10 -0.96
N GLY A 84 -9.80 53.16 -1.55
CA GLY A 84 -8.87 52.30 -0.81
C GLY A 84 -9.50 51.06 -0.19
N ASP A 85 -10.83 50.93 -0.15
CA ASP A 85 -11.48 49.67 0.25
C ASP A 85 -11.18 48.56 -0.76
N VAL A 86 -11.07 47.34 -0.24
CA VAL A 86 -10.79 46.13 -0.99
C VAL A 86 -11.97 45.18 -0.85
N VAL A 87 -12.46 44.71 -1.99
CA VAL A 87 -13.47 43.64 -2.07
C VAL A 87 -12.79 42.37 -2.54
N SER A 88 -13.09 41.26 -1.86
CA SER A 88 -12.54 39.95 -2.20
C SER A 88 -13.62 39.02 -2.77
N PHE A 89 -13.21 38.10 -3.63
CA PHE A 89 -14.08 37.14 -4.28
C PHE A 89 -13.54 35.73 -4.09
N HIS A 90 -14.46 34.80 -3.82
CA HIS A 90 -14.19 33.38 -3.70
C HIS A 90 -15.18 32.62 -4.58
N CYS A 91 -14.75 31.52 -5.19
CA CYS A 91 -15.67 30.68 -5.96
C CYS A 91 -16.20 29.54 -5.09
N GLU A 92 -17.41 29.08 -5.41
CA GLU A 92 -17.96 27.85 -4.83
C GLU A 92 -17.13 26.63 -5.24
N GLN A 93 -17.27 25.53 -4.50
CA GLN A 93 -16.49 24.31 -4.74
C GLN A 93 -16.75 23.77 -6.15
N GLY A 94 -15.67 23.39 -6.85
CA GLY A 94 -15.72 22.96 -8.26
C GLY A 94 -15.54 24.09 -9.29
N TYR A 95 -15.54 25.35 -8.86
CA TYR A 95 -15.29 26.51 -9.73
C TYR A 95 -13.91 27.13 -9.48
N THR A 96 -13.27 27.59 -10.55
CA THR A 96 -11.98 28.29 -10.50
C THR A 96 -12.17 29.77 -10.77
N LEU A 97 -11.53 30.61 -9.96
CA LEU A 97 -11.57 32.06 -10.11
C LEU A 97 -10.69 32.52 -11.29
N LYS A 98 -11.31 33.20 -12.26
CA LYS A 98 -10.65 33.81 -13.42
C LYS A 98 -10.71 35.33 -13.30
N GLY A 99 -9.57 35.95 -13.05
CA GLY A 99 -9.43 37.39 -12.82
C GLY A 99 -8.74 37.67 -11.49
N SER A 100 -8.94 38.87 -10.96
CA SER A 100 -8.36 39.28 -9.70
C SER A 100 -9.28 38.88 -8.55
N ALA A 101 -8.77 38.06 -7.61
CA ALA A 101 -9.51 37.68 -6.40
C ALA A 101 -9.78 38.86 -5.46
N TYR A 102 -9.05 39.97 -5.64
CA TYR A 102 -9.19 41.19 -4.88
C TYR A 102 -9.24 42.38 -5.84
N ILE A 103 -10.19 43.28 -5.62
CA ILE A 103 -10.29 44.55 -6.35
C ILE A 103 -10.29 45.69 -5.36
N THR A 104 -9.69 46.81 -5.74
CA THR A 104 -9.51 47.99 -4.88
C THR A 104 -10.16 49.21 -5.53
N CYS A 105 -10.91 49.98 -4.73
CA CYS A 105 -11.55 51.19 -5.22
C CYS A 105 -10.51 52.30 -5.40
N MET A 106 -10.31 52.74 -6.64
CA MET A 106 -9.21 53.63 -6.99
C MET A 106 -9.52 55.10 -6.66
N PRO A 107 -8.52 55.88 -6.22
CA PRO A 107 -8.64 57.33 -6.14
C PRO A 107 -8.72 57.93 -7.55
N GLY A 108 -9.46 59.03 -7.69
CA GLY A 108 -9.61 59.72 -8.97
C GLY A 108 -10.89 60.54 -9.09
N PRO A 109 -11.06 61.27 -10.21
CA PRO A 109 -12.25 62.06 -10.50
C PRO A 109 -13.48 61.20 -10.83
N VAL A 110 -13.28 59.95 -11.26
CA VAL A 110 -14.32 58.95 -11.48
C VAL A 110 -14.03 57.75 -10.59
N ARG A 111 -15.02 57.35 -9.78
CA ARG A 111 -14.90 56.17 -8.90
C ARG A 111 -14.98 54.90 -9.73
N ARG A 112 -13.92 54.09 -9.69
CA ARG A 112 -13.81 52.83 -10.43
C ARG A 112 -12.91 51.85 -9.71
N TRP A 113 -13.15 50.57 -9.96
CA TRP A 113 -12.27 49.49 -9.55
C TRP A 113 -11.01 49.45 -10.42
N ASN A 114 -9.90 49.01 -9.85
CA ASN A 114 -8.65 48.75 -10.58
C ASN A 114 -8.77 47.59 -11.58
N TYR A 115 -9.60 46.59 -11.27
CA TYR A 115 -9.90 45.45 -12.11
C TYR A 115 -11.43 45.21 -12.21
N PRO A 116 -11.91 44.59 -13.29
CA PRO A 116 -13.30 44.11 -13.34
C PRO A 116 -13.54 42.99 -12.31
N ALA A 117 -14.81 42.76 -11.95
CA ALA A 117 -15.18 41.63 -11.11
C ALA A 117 -14.77 40.31 -11.81
N PRO A 118 -14.20 39.33 -11.06
CA PRO A 118 -13.74 38.07 -11.64
C PRO A 118 -14.91 37.17 -12.04
N LEU A 119 -14.61 36.11 -12.78
CA LEU A 119 -15.57 35.06 -13.13
C LEU A 119 -15.24 33.77 -12.40
N CYS A 120 -16.26 33.04 -11.94
CA CYS A 120 -16.10 31.68 -11.43
C CYS A 120 -16.51 30.71 -12.54
N LEU A 121 -15.54 29.94 -13.03
CA LEU A 121 -15.74 29.04 -14.18
C LEU A 121 -15.35 27.62 -13.81
N ALA A 122 -16.21 26.67 -14.16
CA ALA A 122 -15.85 25.25 -14.16
C ALA A 122 -14.85 25.01 -15.31
N GLN A 123 -13.65 24.53 -14.96
CA GLN A 123 -12.56 24.29 -15.91
C GLN A 123 -12.45 22.81 -16.28
N CYS A 124 -11.79 22.55 -17.41
CA CYS A 124 -11.51 21.22 -17.90
C CYS A 124 -10.35 20.59 -17.11
N GLY A 125 -10.65 19.47 -16.45
CA GLY A 125 -9.71 18.67 -15.70
C GLY A 125 -9.27 19.24 -14.35
N GLY A 126 -8.43 18.48 -13.66
CA GLY A 126 -7.89 18.87 -12.37
C GLY A 126 -7.46 17.69 -11.50
N PHE A 127 -6.77 18.01 -10.40
CA PHE A 127 -6.33 17.04 -9.42
C PHE A 127 -6.88 17.41 -8.06
N GLN A 128 -7.51 16.46 -7.38
CA GLN A 128 -8.17 16.66 -6.10
C GLN A 128 -7.61 15.69 -5.06
N THR A 129 -7.35 16.19 -3.87
CA THR A 129 -6.85 15.39 -2.73
C THR A 129 -7.73 15.48 -1.50
N ASP A 130 -8.75 16.34 -1.55
CA ASP A 130 -9.64 16.57 -0.43
C ASP A 130 -10.56 15.37 -0.22
N LEU A 131 -10.97 15.15 1.04
CA LEU A 131 -11.87 14.04 1.40
C LEU A 131 -13.29 14.24 0.87
N ASN A 132 -13.63 15.42 0.37
CA ASN A 132 -14.87 15.65 -0.34
C ASN A 132 -14.66 16.70 -1.42
N GLY A 133 -15.52 16.68 -2.44
CA GLY A 133 -15.36 17.63 -3.52
C GLY A 133 -16.47 17.61 -4.55
N VAL A 134 -16.34 18.57 -5.46
CA VAL A 134 -17.26 18.79 -6.56
C VAL A 134 -16.49 18.73 -7.88
N ILE A 135 -17.01 17.97 -8.83
CA ILE A 135 -16.50 17.90 -10.20
C ILE A 135 -17.61 18.37 -11.14
N LEU A 136 -17.28 19.37 -11.96
CA LEU A 136 -18.21 20.01 -12.88
C LEU A 136 -17.71 19.86 -14.31
N SER A 137 -18.64 19.71 -15.25
CA SER A 137 -18.30 19.85 -16.67
C SER A 137 -17.86 21.29 -16.98
N PRO A 138 -16.95 21.50 -17.96
CA PRO A 138 -16.49 22.84 -18.30
C PRO A 138 -17.66 23.76 -18.67
N GLY A 139 -17.73 24.95 -18.06
CA GLY A 139 -18.82 25.91 -18.32
C GLY A 139 -20.15 25.66 -17.59
N PHE A 140 -20.27 24.63 -16.76
CA PHE A 140 -21.47 24.35 -15.95
C PHE A 140 -21.90 25.56 -15.09
N PRO A 141 -23.20 25.91 -14.97
CA PRO A 141 -24.39 25.19 -15.45
C PRO A 141 -24.78 25.46 -16.92
N GLY A 142 -23.97 26.25 -17.64
CA GLY A 142 -24.11 26.43 -19.08
C GLY A 142 -23.66 25.19 -19.86
N ASN A 143 -23.77 25.26 -21.19
CA ASN A 143 -23.40 24.12 -22.02
C ASN A 143 -21.87 23.95 -22.12
N TYR A 144 -21.38 22.70 -22.07
CA TYR A 144 -19.96 22.41 -22.26
C TYR A 144 -19.49 22.70 -23.69
N PRO A 145 -18.24 23.09 -23.94
CA PRO A 145 -17.72 23.29 -25.29
C PRO A 145 -17.58 21.97 -26.06
N SER A 146 -17.57 22.04 -27.40
CA SER A 146 -17.30 20.90 -28.28
C SER A 146 -15.82 20.55 -28.37
N GLY A 147 -15.49 19.29 -28.67
CA GLY A 147 -14.13 18.80 -28.91
C GLY A 147 -13.23 18.78 -27.67
N MET A 148 -13.82 18.65 -26.49
CA MET A 148 -13.13 18.63 -25.20
C MET A 148 -12.74 17.19 -24.81
N ASP A 149 -11.50 17.03 -24.35
CA ASP A 149 -10.97 15.82 -23.72
C ASP A 149 -10.45 16.19 -22.32
N CYS A 150 -11.30 16.06 -21.30
CA CYS A 150 -11.00 16.49 -19.94
C CYS A 150 -10.71 15.31 -19.02
N ASN A 151 -9.70 15.44 -18.16
CA ASN A 151 -9.37 14.44 -17.15
C ASN A 151 -9.34 15.02 -15.73
N TRP A 152 -10.07 14.40 -14.81
CA TRP A 152 -9.96 14.69 -13.38
C TRP A 152 -9.45 13.48 -12.65
N THR A 153 -8.61 13.71 -11.64
CA THR A 153 -8.11 12.64 -10.77
C THR A 153 -8.36 13.04 -9.32
N VAL A 154 -9.05 12.17 -8.59
CA VAL A 154 -9.22 12.28 -7.14
C VAL A 154 -8.30 11.25 -6.51
N LYS A 155 -7.33 11.70 -5.71
CA LYS A 155 -6.35 10.85 -5.04
C LYS A 155 -6.42 11.04 -3.52
N LEU A 156 -6.89 10.00 -2.85
CA LEU A 156 -7.04 9.93 -1.41
C LEU A 156 -5.91 9.09 -0.78
N PRO A 157 -5.75 9.15 0.56
CA PRO A 157 -4.90 8.21 1.27
C PRO A 157 -5.31 6.75 1.01
N VAL A 158 -4.31 5.86 0.98
CA VAL A 158 -4.54 4.42 0.83
C VAL A 158 -5.49 3.92 1.94
N GLY A 159 -6.47 3.11 1.57
CA GLY A 159 -7.53 2.65 2.46
C GLY A 159 -8.83 3.45 2.37
N PHE A 160 -8.87 4.53 1.60
CA PHE A 160 -10.09 5.26 1.28
C PHE A 160 -10.49 5.06 -0.18
N GLY A 161 -11.78 5.19 -0.46
CA GLY A 161 -12.34 5.36 -1.79
C GLY A 161 -13.31 6.54 -1.78
N ILE A 162 -13.99 6.79 -2.89
CA ILE A 162 -15.03 7.82 -2.97
C ILE A 162 -16.41 7.19 -3.14
N TYR A 163 -17.37 7.70 -2.38
CA TYR A 163 -18.79 7.58 -2.69
C TYR A 163 -19.15 8.74 -3.60
N LEU A 164 -19.60 8.43 -4.80
CA LEU A 164 -19.84 9.37 -5.88
C LEU A 164 -21.34 9.51 -6.12
N GLN A 165 -21.82 10.75 -6.22
CA GLN A 165 -23.21 11.07 -6.49
C GLN A 165 -23.33 12.07 -7.64
N PHE A 166 -24.27 11.81 -8.54
CA PHE A 166 -24.64 12.75 -9.61
C PHE A 166 -25.79 13.64 -9.12
N LEU A 167 -25.56 14.94 -9.07
CA LEU A 167 -26.61 15.93 -8.79
C LEU A 167 -27.30 16.39 -10.07
N ASN A 168 -26.55 16.46 -11.17
CA ASN A 168 -27.07 16.75 -12.51
C ASN A 168 -26.24 16.00 -13.55
N PHE A 169 -26.91 15.51 -14.60
CA PHE A 169 -26.25 14.84 -15.72
C PHE A 169 -27.08 15.00 -17.00
N SER A 170 -26.48 15.67 -17.99
CA SER A 170 -27.05 15.86 -19.31
C SER A 170 -25.93 16.01 -20.33
N THR A 171 -25.65 14.94 -21.06
CA THR A 171 -24.72 14.94 -22.21
C THR A 171 -25.46 14.54 -23.49
N GLU A 172 -24.84 14.72 -24.64
CA GLU A 172 -25.31 14.07 -25.87
C GLU A 172 -25.25 12.54 -25.70
N ALA A 173 -26.32 11.85 -26.06
CA ALA A 173 -26.36 10.40 -25.97
C ALA A 173 -25.36 9.78 -26.97
N VAL A 174 -24.63 8.75 -26.55
CA VAL A 174 -23.69 7.95 -27.35
C VAL A 174 -22.41 8.66 -27.79
N HIS A 175 -22.46 9.94 -28.16
CA HIS A 175 -21.33 10.71 -28.69
C HIS A 175 -20.50 11.35 -27.57
N ASP A 176 -21.18 11.99 -26.62
CA ASP A 176 -20.54 12.65 -25.48
C ASP A 176 -20.68 11.81 -24.22
N TYR A 177 -19.56 11.46 -23.61
CA TYR A 177 -19.58 10.55 -22.47
C TYR A 177 -18.61 10.93 -21.38
N LEU A 178 -19.02 10.60 -20.16
CA LEU A 178 -18.17 10.60 -18.98
C LEU A 178 -17.83 9.16 -18.63
N GLU A 179 -16.55 8.82 -18.70
CA GLU A 179 -16.01 7.55 -18.24
C GLU A 179 -15.40 7.71 -16.85
N VAL A 180 -15.77 6.84 -15.91
CA VAL A 180 -15.21 6.83 -14.56
C VAL A 180 -14.41 5.54 -14.36
N ARG A 181 -13.16 5.68 -13.90
CA ARG A 181 -12.22 4.59 -13.67
C ARG A 181 -11.81 4.53 -12.20
N SER A 182 -11.72 3.32 -11.67
CA SER A 182 -11.10 3.06 -10.37
C SER A 182 -9.61 2.82 -10.59
N GLY A 183 -8.79 3.75 -10.11
CA GLY A 183 -7.34 3.77 -10.25
C GLY A 183 -6.83 4.96 -11.07
N ALA A 184 -5.52 4.94 -11.33
CA ALA A 184 -4.86 5.89 -12.20
C ALA A 184 -5.38 5.84 -13.65
N LEU A 185 -5.16 6.90 -14.42
CA LEU A 185 -5.67 7.05 -15.78
C LEU A 185 -5.25 5.88 -16.71
N ASP A 186 -4.00 5.43 -16.60
CA ASP A 186 -3.40 4.47 -17.54
C ASP A 186 -3.61 3.00 -17.15
N SER A 187 -3.78 2.72 -15.86
CA SER A 187 -3.88 1.36 -15.31
C SER A 187 -5.22 1.07 -14.63
N GLY A 188 -6.10 2.06 -14.55
CA GLY A 188 -7.38 1.98 -13.84
C GLY A 188 -8.43 1.17 -14.60
N THR A 189 -9.24 0.44 -13.85
CA THR A 189 -10.37 -0.33 -14.39
C THR A 189 -11.56 0.58 -14.59
N VAL A 190 -12.21 0.51 -15.76
CA VAL A 190 -13.46 1.24 -16.03
C VAL A 190 -14.54 0.72 -15.09
N ILE A 191 -15.12 1.64 -14.31
CA ILE A 191 -16.31 1.35 -13.50
C ILE A 191 -17.52 1.37 -14.43
N ASP A 192 -17.72 2.49 -15.12
CA ASP A 192 -18.80 2.65 -16.10
C ASP A 192 -18.54 3.85 -17.03
N ARG A 193 -19.35 3.96 -18.08
CA ARG A 193 -19.36 5.06 -19.04
C ARG A 193 -20.78 5.59 -19.24
N PHE A 194 -20.99 6.84 -18.85
CA PHE A 194 -22.28 7.49 -18.84
C PHE A 194 -22.46 8.43 -20.04
N SER A 195 -23.64 8.43 -20.65
CA SER A 195 -24.00 9.38 -21.72
C SER A 195 -25.52 9.62 -21.73
N GLY A 196 -25.95 10.75 -22.31
CA GLY A 196 -27.35 11.13 -22.41
C GLY A 196 -27.87 11.92 -21.21
N PRO A 197 -29.21 12.08 -21.07
CA PRO A 197 -29.84 12.89 -20.03
C PRO A 197 -30.26 12.11 -18.77
N LEU A 198 -30.05 10.79 -18.74
CA LEU A 198 -30.42 9.97 -17.59
C LEU A 198 -29.42 10.21 -16.46
N LEU A 199 -29.92 10.59 -15.29
CA LEU A 199 -29.10 10.76 -14.09
C LEU A 199 -28.58 9.38 -13.64
N PRO A 200 -27.25 9.15 -13.59
CA PRO A 200 -26.72 7.88 -13.14
C PRO A 200 -26.93 7.67 -11.64
N GLU A 201 -27.06 6.40 -11.25
CA GLU A 201 -27.13 6.01 -9.84
C GLU A 201 -25.79 6.24 -9.13
N PRO A 202 -25.80 6.62 -7.83
CA PRO A 202 -24.58 6.80 -7.07
C PRO A 202 -23.87 5.46 -6.84
N PHE A 203 -22.54 5.49 -6.78
CA PHE A 203 -21.73 4.29 -6.61
C PHE A 203 -20.45 4.56 -5.82
N PHE A 204 -19.78 3.47 -5.42
CA PHE A 204 -18.53 3.53 -4.68
C PHE A 204 -17.35 3.19 -5.60
N SER A 205 -16.29 4.00 -5.57
CA SER A 205 -15.00 3.62 -6.15
C SER A 205 -14.32 2.55 -5.29
N THR A 206 -13.36 1.82 -5.85
CA THR A 206 -12.79 0.63 -5.19
C THR A 206 -11.31 0.76 -4.85
N THR A 207 -10.73 1.91 -5.18
CA THR A 207 -9.33 2.23 -4.94
C THR A 207 -9.22 3.65 -4.42
N HIS A 208 -8.04 4.00 -3.88
CA HIS A 208 -7.73 5.32 -3.35
C HIS A 208 -7.51 6.38 -4.43
N GLU A 209 -7.62 6.01 -5.70
CA GLU A 209 -7.48 6.92 -6.83
C GLU A 209 -8.66 6.71 -7.76
N THR A 210 -9.35 7.76 -8.17
CA THR A 210 -10.48 7.66 -9.10
C THR A 210 -10.30 8.68 -10.21
N SER A 211 -10.30 8.20 -11.44
CA SER A 211 -10.09 9.02 -12.63
C SER A 211 -11.39 9.20 -13.41
N PHE A 212 -11.63 10.42 -13.87
CA PHE A 212 -12.81 10.81 -14.62
C PHE A 212 -12.36 11.35 -15.96
N ILE A 213 -12.97 10.88 -17.04
CA ILE A 213 -12.59 11.23 -18.39
C ILE A 213 -13.86 11.68 -19.11
N PHE A 214 -13.94 12.95 -19.48
CA PHE A 214 -15.04 13.48 -20.26
C PHE A 214 -14.58 13.75 -21.68
N HIS A 215 -15.31 13.17 -22.63
CA HIS A 215 -15.12 13.37 -24.05
C HIS A 215 -16.39 13.99 -24.64
N SER A 216 -16.22 15.07 -25.41
CA SER A 216 -17.31 15.68 -26.19
C SER A 216 -16.94 15.77 -27.67
N ASP A 217 -17.90 15.52 -28.54
CA ASP A 217 -17.75 15.63 -29.99
C ASP A 217 -17.86 17.09 -30.49
N TYR A 218 -18.03 17.27 -31.81
CA TYR A 218 -18.04 18.60 -32.44
C TYR A 218 -19.40 19.32 -32.42
N SER A 219 -20.44 18.80 -31.74
CA SER A 219 -21.79 19.35 -31.81
C SER A 219 -22.62 19.13 -30.53
N GLN A 220 -23.90 19.52 -30.57
CA GLN A 220 -24.95 19.15 -29.59
C GLN A 220 -24.64 19.34 -28.09
N ASN A 221 -23.89 20.41 -27.78
CA ASN A 221 -23.51 20.75 -26.41
C ASN A 221 -24.72 20.82 -25.46
N LYS A 222 -24.62 20.13 -24.33
CA LYS A 222 -25.62 20.10 -23.25
C LYS A 222 -25.08 20.74 -21.97
N PRO A 223 -25.91 20.96 -20.94
CA PRO A 223 -25.46 21.52 -19.66
C PRO A 223 -24.36 20.72 -18.95
N GLY A 224 -24.19 19.44 -19.28
CA GLY A 224 -23.12 18.59 -18.75
C GLY A 224 -23.48 18.00 -17.38
N PHE A 225 -22.53 17.98 -16.45
CA PHE A 225 -22.68 17.25 -15.19
C PHE A 225 -22.21 18.03 -13.97
N HIS A 226 -22.84 17.72 -12.84
CA HIS A 226 -22.48 18.17 -11.51
C HIS A 226 -22.39 16.95 -10.60
N ILE A 227 -21.16 16.62 -10.19
CA ILE A 227 -20.85 15.44 -9.40
C ILE A 227 -20.31 15.90 -8.05
N THR A 228 -20.79 15.26 -6.98
CA THR A 228 -20.21 15.38 -5.66
C THR A 228 -19.60 14.05 -5.24
N TYR A 229 -18.49 14.11 -4.54
CA TYR A 229 -17.87 12.93 -3.95
C TYR A 229 -17.53 13.14 -2.49
N GLU A 230 -17.58 12.05 -1.73
CA GLU A 230 -17.19 12.00 -0.32
C GLU A 230 -16.33 10.77 -0.08
N ALA A 231 -15.26 10.91 0.69
CA ALA A 231 -14.37 9.84 1.04
C ALA A 231 -15.07 8.85 1.97
N TYR A 232 -14.88 7.57 1.72
CA TYR A 232 -15.34 6.51 2.59
C TYR A 232 -14.19 5.54 2.86
N GLU A 233 -14.17 4.94 4.05
CA GLU A 233 -13.16 3.93 4.39
C GLU A 233 -13.45 2.65 3.59
N LEU A 234 -12.48 2.21 2.79
CA LEU A 234 -12.56 0.92 2.13
C LEU A 234 -12.58 -0.16 3.21
N GLN A 235 -13.54 -1.07 3.11
CA GLN A 235 -13.64 -2.18 4.05
C GLN A 235 -12.32 -2.95 4.08
N ARG A 236 -11.87 -3.32 5.29
CA ARG A 236 -10.66 -4.10 5.49
C ARG A 236 -10.83 -5.51 4.96
N CYS A 237 -9.72 -6.14 4.57
CA CYS A 237 -9.74 -7.56 4.24
C CYS A 237 -10.17 -8.41 5.46
N PRO A 238 -10.79 -9.58 5.27
CA PRO A 238 -11.18 -10.46 6.36
C PRO A 238 -10.00 -10.77 7.28
N ASP A 239 -10.20 -10.60 8.59
CA ASP A 239 -9.19 -10.97 9.59
C ASP A 239 -8.97 -12.49 9.52
N PRO A 240 -7.76 -12.97 9.20
CA PRO A 240 -7.46 -14.40 9.12
C PRO A 240 -7.34 -15.07 10.51
N ARG A 241 -7.55 -14.33 11.60
CA ARG A 241 -7.50 -14.86 12.97
C ARG A 241 -8.85 -15.51 13.33
N PRO A 242 -8.82 -16.63 14.08
CA PRO A 242 -7.66 -17.33 14.62
C PRO A 242 -6.90 -18.18 13.57
N PHE A 243 -5.57 -18.08 13.56
CA PHE A 243 -4.71 -18.87 12.68
C PHE A 243 -4.19 -20.12 13.41
N ARG A 244 -4.74 -21.29 13.08
CA ARG A 244 -4.45 -22.55 13.80
C ARG A 244 -2.97 -22.92 13.65
N ASN A 245 -2.35 -23.33 14.76
CA ASN A 245 -0.96 -23.80 14.83
C ASN A 245 0.07 -22.79 14.29
N GLY A 246 -0.27 -21.49 14.33
CA GLY A 246 0.60 -20.43 13.87
C GLY A 246 0.20 -19.08 14.46
N ILE A 247 0.89 -18.04 14.00
CA ILE A 247 0.63 -16.65 14.33
C ILE A 247 0.54 -15.82 13.06
N VAL A 248 -0.30 -14.78 13.11
CA VAL A 248 -0.40 -13.76 12.07
C VAL A 248 0.35 -12.53 12.55
N ILE A 249 1.36 -12.11 11.79
CA ILE A 249 2.21 -10.96 12.06
C ILE A 249 1.69 -9.78 11.24
N GLY A 250 1.44 -8.66 11.91
CA GLY A 250 0.76 -7.48 11.36
C GLY A 250 -0.66 -7.34 11.90
N SER A 251 -1.12 -6.10 12.10
CA SER A 251 -2.44 -5.77 12.64
C SER A 251 -3.29 -4.90 11.72
N ASP A 252 -2.71 -4.46 10.61
CA ASP A 252 -3.39 -3.64 9.63
C ASP A 252 -3.82 -4.50 8.45
N PHE A 253 -5.14 -4.59 8.26
CA PHE A 253 -5.79 -5.32 7.18
C PHE A 253 -6.37 -4.37 6.12
N GLY A 254 -5.93 -3.11 6.16
CA GLY A 254 -6.26 -2.10 5.16
C GLY A 254 -5.75 -2.50 3.77
N VAL A 255 -6.36 -1.90 2.76
CA VAL A 255 -6.01 -2.16 1.35
C VAL A 255 -4.55 -1.80 1.10
N GLY A 256 -3.83 -2.64 0.35
CA GLY A 256 -2.40 -2.46 0.07
C GLY A 256 -1.47 -2.87 1.23
N MET A 257 -2.00 -3.18 2.41
CA MET A 257 -1.21 -3.68 3.53
C MET A 257 -0.90 -5.16 3.37
N THR A 258 0.29 -5.54 3.81
CA THR A 258 0.78 -6.92 3.80
C THR A 258 0.88 -7.46 5.22
N ILE A 259 0.30 -8.64 5.43
CA ILE A 259 0.47 -9.43 6.66
C ILE A 259 1.28 -10.68 6.35
N SER A 260 1.96 -11.23 7.35
CA SER A 260 2.75 -12.44 7.21
C SER A 260 2.32 -13.53 8.18
N PHE A 261 2.53 -14.78 7.78
CA PHE A 261 2.12 -15.96 8.52
C PHE A 261 3.36 -16.73 8.96
N GLN A 262 3.35 -17.16 10.22
CA GLN A 262 4.42 -18.00 10.76
C GLN A 262 3.81 -19.16 11.53
N CYS A 263 4.26 -20.38 11.24
CA CYS A 263 3.82 -21.55 11.98
C CYS A 263 4.57 -21.70 13.31
N LEU A 264 3.91 -22.35 14.27
CA LEU A 264 4.56 -22.77 15.51
C LEU A 264 5.63 -23.83 15.21
N ALA A 265 6.60 -23.97 16.11
CA ALA A 265 7.69 -24.94 15.95
C ALA A 265 7.15 -26.36 15.77
N GLY A 266 7.61 -27.07 14.73
CA GLY A 266 7.15 -28.41 14.37
C GLY A 266 6.03 -28.45 13.32
N TYR A 267 5.47 -27.30 12.95
CA TYR A 267 4.52 -27.15 11.85
C TYR A 267 5.20 -26.51 10.64
N THR A 268 4.77 -26.91 9.45
CA THR A 268 5.23 -26.35 8.18
C THR A 268 4.14 -25.49 7.56
N LEU A 269 4.52 -24.33 7.03
CA LEU A 269 3.61 -23.44 6.33
C LEU A 269 3.36 -23.97 4.91
N LEU A 270 2.08 -24.16 4.58
CA LEU A 270 1.60 -24.52 3.24
C LEU A 270 0.86 -23.31 2.65
N GLY A 271 1.41 -22.78 1.56
CA GLY A 271 0.89 -21.59 0.87
C GLY A 271 1.84 -20.39 0.97
N GLU A 272 1.34 -19.22 0.63
CA GLU A 272 2.13 -17.97 0.64
C GLU A 272 2.38 -17.48 2.07
N ALA A 273 3.64 -17.16 2.37
CA ALA A 273 4.06 -16.67 3.68
C ALA A 273 3.60 -15.24 4.00
N SER A 274 3.14 -14.52 2.97
CA SER A 274 2.64 -13.16 3.10
C SER A 274 1.47 -12.93 2.16
N LEU A 275 0.43 -12.26 2.67
CA LEU A 275 -0.75 -11.87 1.89
C LEU A 275 -0.88 -10.37 1.87
N THR A 276 -1.24 -9.82 0.71
CA THR A 276 -1.49 -8.39 0.52
C THR A 276 -2.96 -8.16 0.24
N CYS A 277 -3.58 -7.22 0.95
CA CYS A 277 -4.99 -6.91 0.78
C CYS A 277 -5.20 -6.20 -0.57
N LEU A 278 -5.98 -6.79 -1.47
CA LEU A 278 -6.17 -6.27 -2.81
C LEU A 278 -7.09 -5.05 -2.84
N HIS A 279 -6.82 -4.17 -3.80
CA HIS A 279 -7.70 -3.08 -4.20
C HIS A 279 -8.82 -3.66 -5.09
N GLY A 280 -10.08 -3.24 -4.94
CA GLY A 280 -11.17 -3.76 -5.77
C GLY A 280 -12.55 -3.80 -5.11
N ILE A 281 -13.53 -4.31 -5.87
CA ILE A 281 -14.95 -4.42 -5.46
C ILE A 281 -15.10 -5.44 -4.32
N SER A 282 -14.35 -6.54 -4.37
CA SER A 282 -14.28 -7.56 -3.34
C SER A 282 -12.98 -7.40 -2.55
N ARG A 283 -13.10 -7.12 -1.25
CA ARG A 283 -11.96 -6.85 -0.36
C ARG A 283 -11.34 -8.17 0.11
N ASN A 284 -10.61 -8.80 -0.79
CA ASN A 284 -10.00 -10.11 -0.60
C ASN A 284 -8.47 -10.03 -0.58
N TRP A 285 -7.85 -10.99 0.08
CA TRP A 285 -6.42 -11.24 -0.02
C TRP A 285 -6.04 -11.70 -1.43
N ASN A 286 -4.81 -11.40 -1.85
CA ASN A 286 -4.27 -11.80 -3.16
C ASN A 286 -4.16 -13.32 -3.34
N HIS A 287 -4.03 -14.07 -2.25
CA HIS A 287 -4.02 -15.53 -2.22
C HIS A 287 -4.87 -16.04 -1.04
N PRO A 288 -5.29 -17.32 -1.04
CA PRO A 288 -5.99 -17.90 0.10
C PRO A 288 -5.10 -17.90 1.37
N VAL A 289 -5.74 -17.81 2.53
CA VAL A 289 -5.06 -17.93 3.84
C VAL A 289 -4.29 -19.26 3.88
N PRO A 290 -2.97 -19.24 4.15
CA PRO A 290 -2.14 -20.45 4.19
C PRO A 290 -2.58 -21.37 5.35
N ARG A 291 -1.92 -22.52 5.51
CA ARG A 291 -2.19 -23.44 6.63
C ARG A 291 -0.90 -23.93 7.26
N CYS A 292 -0.93 -24.18 8.56
CA CYS A 292 0.17 -24.78 9.30
C CYS A 292 -0.16 -26.25 9.58
N GLU A 293 0.59 -27.16 8.96
CA GLU A 293 0.37 -28.60 9.05
C GLU A 293 1.62 -29.33 9.53
N ALA A 294 1.40 -30.36 10.35
CA ALA A 294 2.44 -31.31 10.72
C ALA A 294 2.61 -32.31 9.56
N LEU A 295 3.71 -32.18 8.81
CA LEU A 295 3.96 -33.00 7.63
C LEU A 295 4.52 -34.39 7.98
N CYS A 296 4.24 -35.35 7.10
CA CYS A 296 4.78 -36.70 7.16
C CYS A 296 6.21 -36.71 6.61
N GLY A 297 7.19 -36.58 7.50
CA GLY A 297 8.62 -36.63 7.17
C GLY A 297 9.26 -35.28 6.82
N GLY A 298 10.56 -35.31 6.52
CA GLY A 298 11.34 -34.14 6.09
C GLY A 298 12.75 -34.10 6.68
N ASN A 299 13.56 -33.17 6.19
CA ASN A 299 14.92 -32.95 6.69
C ASN A 299 14.91 -31.80 7.71
N ILE A 300 15.43 -32.07 8.91
CA ILE A 300 15.44 -31.13 10.01
C ILE A 300 16.89 -30.85 10.42
N THR A 301 17.28 -29.59 10.40
CA THR A 301 18.65 -29.14 10.74
C THR A 301 18.73 -28.31 12.00
N ALA A 302 17.59 -28.00 12.62
CA ALA A 302 17.55 -27.24 13.86
C ALA A 302 18.18 -28.03 15.01
N LEU A 303 18.84 -27.34 15.93
CA LEU A 303 19.49 -27.95 17.09
C LEU A 303 18.46 -28.55 18.06
N ASN A 304 17.26 -27.97 18.11
CA ASN A 304 16.14 -28.44 18.90
C ASN A 304 14.83 -28.25 18.13
N GLY A 305 13.82 -29.00 18.51
CA GLY A 305 12.51 -28.88 17.88
C GLY A 305 11.50 -29.91 18.38
N THR A 306 10.29 -29.79 17.86
CA THR A 306 9.19 -30.71 18.14
C THR A 306 8.79 -31.38 16.83
N ILE A 307 8.56 -32.69 16.88
CA ILE A 307 7.98 -33.47 15.78
C ILE A 307 6.61 -33.92 16.24
N TYR A 308 5.62 -33.67 15.40
CA TYR A 308 4.24 -34.07 15.61
C TYR A 308 3.87 -35.22 14.69
N SER A 309 2.87 -35.99 15.11
CA SER A 309 2.20 -36.93 14.21
C SER A 309 1.61 -36.21 13.00
N PRO A 310 1.58 -36.83 11.81
CA PRO A 310 1.01 -36.18 10.62
C PRO A 310 -0.42 -35.71 10.88
N GLY A 311 -0.72 -34.43 10.61
CA GLY A 311 -2.06 -33.86 10.84
C GLY A 311 -2.38 -33.44 12.30
N HIS A 312 -1.44 -33.52 13.23
CA HIS A 312 -1.63 -33.09 14.63
C HIS A 312 -2.22 -31.67 14.74
N PRO A 313 -3.22 -31.40 15.60
CA PRO A 313 -3.68 -32.21 16.74
C PRO A 313 -4.69 -33.31 16.42
N ALA A 314 -5.11 -33.47 15.16
CA ALA A 314 -5.94 -34.60 14.77
C ALA A 314 -5.13 -35.91 14.83
N ASP A 315 -5.84 -37.03 14.86
CA ASP A 315 -5.20 -38.33 14.82
C ASP A 315 -4.48 -38.54 13.47
N TYR A 316 -3.36 -39.25 13.49
CA TYR A 316 -2.60 -39.54 12.28
C TYR A 316 -3.41 -40.39 11.29
N PRO A 317 -3.22 -40.20 9.98
CA PRO A 317 -3.82 -41.06 8.99
C PRO A 317 -3.21 -42.47 8.99
N ASN A 318 -4.03 -43.45 8.64
CA ASN A 318 -3.63 -44.84 8.40
C ASN A 318 -2.78 -44.95 7.12
N LEU A 319 -2.01 -46.03 7.01
CA LEU A 319 -1.15 -46.38 5.86
C LEU A 319 -0.09 -45.32 5.54
N LYS A 320 0.55 -44.78 6.57
CA LYS A 320 1.62 -43.78 6.43
C LYS A 320 2.98 -44.35 6.80
N ASP A 321 3.95 -44.13 5.92
CA ASP A 321 5.37 -44.35 6.17
C ASP A 321 6.09 -43.00 6.10
N CYS A 322 6.26 -42.35 7.25
CA CYS A 322 6.90 -41.04 7.35
C CYS A 322 8.37 -41.20 7.75
N LEU A 323 9.27 -40.44 7.12
CA LEU A 323 10.69 -40.42 7.48
C LEU A 323 11.19 -39.01 7.76
N TRP A 324 11.73 -38.78 8.96
CA TRP A 324 12.40 -37.55 9.33
C TRP A 324 13.90 -37.79 9.47
N SER A 325 14.69 -36.96 8.80
CA SER A 325 16.15 -36.99 8.86
C SER A 325 16.63 -35.80 9.68
N ILE A 326 17.07 -36.02 10.92
CA ILE A 326 17.48 -34.93 11.82
C ILE A 326 18.99 -34.88 11.89
N ARG A 327 19.57 -33.77 11.46
CA ARG A 327 21.02 -33.54 11.48
C ARG A 327 21.34 -32.30 12.31
N VAL A 328 22.15 -32.48 13.34
CA VAL A 328 22.70 -31.39 14.15
C VAL A 328 24.18 -31.15 13.79
N PRO A 329 24.74 -29.98 14.11
CA PRO A 329 26.16 -29.71 13.91
C PRO A 329 27.07 -30.77 14.56
N PRO A 330 28.25 -31.04 14.00
CA PRO A 330 29.21 -31.98 14.59
C PRO A 330 29.59 -31.63 16.04
N GLY A 331 29.77 -32.65 16.88
CA GLY A 331 30.06 -32.47 18.33
C GLY A 331 28.83 -32.43 19.22
N PHE A 332 27.62 -32.55 18.64
CA PHE A 332 26.37 -32.74 19.36
C PHE A 332 25.79 -34.14 19.08
N GLY A 333 25.26 -34.79 20.13
CA GLY A 333 24.40 -35.96 20.03
C GLY A 333 22.93 -35.57 20.23
N LEU A 334 22.01 -36.31 19.62
CA LEU A 334 20.58 -36.02 19.71
C LEU A 334 19.93 -36.73 20.90
N HIS A 335 19.23 -35.98 21.74
CA HIS A 335 18.41 -36.53 22.81
C HIS A 335 16.93 -36.31 22.49
N ILE A 336 16.17 -37.39 22.45
CA ILE A 336 14.77 -37.43 22.00
C ILE A 336 13.90 -37.84 23.18
N ASN A 337 12.86 -37.06 23.44
CA ASN A 337 11.91 -37.28 24.50
C ASN A 337 10.49 -37.39 23.92
N PHE A 338 9.78 -38.44 24.29
CA PHE A 338 8.39 -38.66 23.95
C PHE A 338 7.51 -37.87 24.92
N SER A 339 7.06 -36.69 24.50
CA SER A 339 6.17 -35.86 25.35
C SER A 339 4.78 -36.48 25.45
N LEU A 340 4.27 -37.01 24.33
CA LEU A 340 3.03 -37.76 24.22
C LEU A 340 3.24 -38.88 23.20
N LEU A 341 2.79 -40.08 23.52
CA LEU A 341 2.77 -41.22 22.61
C LEU A 341 1.45 -41.95 22.82
N ASN A 342 0.61 -41.99 21.79
CA ASN A 342 -0.61 -42.75 21.75
C ASN A 342 -0.75 -43.33 20.34
N THR A 343 -0.13 -44.48 20.11
CA THR A 343 -0.23 -45.22 18.85
C THR A 343 -0.90 -46.57 19.07
N GLU A 344 -1.38 -47.22 18.01
CA GLU A 344 -1.81 -48.61 18.09
C GLU A 344 -0.64 -49.49 18.55
N PRO A 345 -0.78 -50.26 19.65
CA PRO A 345 0.28 -51.12 20.13
C PRO A 345 0.69 -52.13 19.04
N ILE A 346 2.00 -52.32 18.85
CA ILE A 346 2.60 -53.32 17.94
C ILE A 346 2.46 -52.98 16.45
N TYR A 347 1.30 -52.53 16.00
CA TYR A 347 1.02 -52.28 14.57
C TYR A 347 1.51 -50.91 14.11
N ASP A 348 1.31 -49.87 14.94
CA ASP A 348 1.76 -48.52 14.65
C ASP A 348 2.97 -48.16 15.51
N TYR A 349 4.10 -47.91 14.88
CA TYR A 349 5.36 -47.76 15.59
C TYR A 349 6.26 -46.66 15.02
N ILE A 350 7.09 -46.14 15.92
CA ILE A 350 8.16 -45.20 15.62
C ILE A 350 9.49 -45.94 15.79
N THR A 351 10.29 -46.02 14.74
CA THR A 351 11.64 -46.61 14.78
C THR A 351 12.68 -45.50 14.63
N ILE A 352 13.74 -45.56 15.44
CA ILE A 352 14.82 -44.57 15.46
C ILE A 352 16.16 -45.27 15.22
N TRP A 353 16.93 -44.79 14.25
CA TRP A 353 18.29 -45.27 13.94
C TRP A 353 19.34 -44.22 14.26
N ASP A 354 20.47 -44.64 14.84
CA ASP A 354 21.62 -43.82 15.21
C ASP A 354 22.54 -43.57 14.00
N GLY A 355 21.99 -42.93 12.97
CA GLY A 355 22.71 -42.62 11.73
C GLY A 355 21.80 -42.10 10.63
N PRO A 356 22.33 -41.87 9.41
CA PRO A 356 21.59 -41.23 8.32
C PRO A 356 20.56 -42.14 7.64
N ASP A 357 20.65 -43.46 7.80
CA ASP A 357 19.88 -44.46 7.06
C ASP A 357 19.44 -45.65 7.93
N GLN A 358 18.64 -46.56 7.37
CA GLN A 358 18.14 -47.76 8.05
C GLN A 358 19.19 -48.87 8.20
N ALA A 359 20.38 -48.72 7.59
CA ALA A 359 21.50 -49.65 7.81
C ALA A 359 22.27 -49.32 9.10
N SER A 360 22.03 -48.14 9.67
CA SER A 360 22.62 -47.68 10.92
C SER A 360 22.04 -48.45 12.13
N PRO A 361 22.74 -48.47 13.29
CA PRO A 361 22.24 -49.16 14.48
C PRO A 361 20.87 -48.64 14.93
N GLN A 362 19.90 -49.54 15.15
CA GLN A 362 18.59 -49.16 15.66
C GLN A 362 18.67 -48.88 17.17
N ILE A 363 18.27 -47.68 17.58
CA ILE A 363 18.18 -47.28 18.99
C ILE A 363 16.99 -47.98 19.66
N GLY A 364 15.85 -48.00 18.98
CA GLY A 364 14.63 -48.61 19.49
C GLY A 364 13.44 -48.49 18.54
N GLN A 365 12.39 -49.24 18.86
CA GLN A 365 11.07 -49.17 18.24
C GLN A 365 10.03 -48.95 19.35
N PHE A 366 9.18 -47.94 19.17
CA PHE A 366 8.27 -47.44 20.20
C PHE A 366 6.83 -47.49 19.68
N SER A 367 5.90 -48.01 20.48
CA SER A 367 4.46 -48.07 20.16
C SER A 367 3.60 -48.06 21.42
N GLY A 368 2.29 -47.88 21.26
CA GLY A 368 1.32 -47.92 22.34
C GLY A 368 1.14 -46.58 23.06
N ASN A 369 0.66 -46.64 24.30
CA ASN A 369 0.35 -45.48 25.15
C ASN A 369 1.13 -45.46 26.47
N GLN A 370 2.10 -46.36 26.64
CA GLN A 370 2.93 -46.40 27.83
C GLN A 370 4.01 -45.30 27.77
N GLN A 371 4.32 -44.73 28.93
CA GLN A 371 5.39 -43.74 29.07
C GLN A 371 6.71 -44.37 28.65
N GLN A 372 7.37 -43.77 27.66
CA GLN A 372 8.66 -44.22 27.14
C GLN A 372 9.80 -43.44 27.80
N GLU A 373 10.92 -44.12 28.02
CA GLU A 373 12.16 -43.44 28.42
C GLU A 373 12.73 -42.63 27.25
N ALA A 374 13.37 -41.52 27.58
CA ALA A 374 14.03 -40.70 26.58
C ALA A 374 15.28 -41.41 26.04
N VAL A 375 15.55 -41.22 24.75
CA VAL A 375 16.66 -41.89 24.07
C VAL A 375 17.73 -40.91 23.62
N SER A 376 18.99 -41.35 23.65
CA SER A 376 20.14 -40.56 23.24
C SER A 376 20.88 -41.26 22.10
N SER A 377 21.27 -40.46 21.11
CA SER A 377 22.05 -40.87 19.94
C SER A 377 23.53 -40.54 20.16
N THR A 378 24.43 -41.38 19.64
CA THR A 378 25.88 -41.15 19.64
C THR A 378 26.36 -40.42 18.39
N SER A 379 25.54 -40.43 17.33
CA SER A 379 25.73 -39.69 16.09
C SER A 379 25.19 -38.26 16.18
N ASN A 380 25.66 -37.37 15.29
CA ASN A 380 25.07 -36.06 15.05
C ASN A 380 23.94 -36.09 14.00
N HIS A 381 23.55 -37.29 13.55
CA HIS A 381 22.51 -37.52 12.55
C HIS A 381 21.71 -38.76 12.94
N ILE A 382 20.39 -38.63 13.02
CA ILE A 382 19.45 -39.75 13.19
C ILE A 382 18.44 -39.81 12.04
N LEU A 383 17.91 -41.02 11.82
CA LEU A 383 16.73 -41.26 11.01
C LEU A 383 15.59 -41.71 11.92
N LEU A 384 14.43 -41.09 11.79
CA LEU A 384 13.21 -41.46 12.50
C LEU A 384 12.15 -41.87 11.47
N LYS A 385 11.59 -43.07 11.61
CA LYS A 385 10.49 -43.56 10.79
C LYS A 385 9.25 -43.73 11.65
N PHE A 386 8.11 -43.23 11.18
CA PHE A 386 6.80 -43.60 11.70
C PHE A 386 6.08 -44.47 10.66
N HIS A 387 5.50 -45.57 11.12
CA HIS A 387 4.68 -46.47 10.31
C HIS A 387 3.30 -46.59 10.94
N SER A 388 2.24 -46.43 10.14
CA SER A 388 0.85 -46.75 10.51
C SER A 388 0.23 -47.78 9.60
N ASP A 389 -0.57 -48.67 10.19
CA ASP A 389 -1.28 -49.76 9.52
C ASP A 389 -2.60 -49.28 8.89
N PHE A 390 -3.53 -50.18 8.52
CA PHE A 390 -4.80 -49.80 7.89
C PHE A 390 -5.91 -49.38 8.85
N SER A 391 -5.73 -49.53 10.16
CA SER A 391 -6.73 -49.32 11.21
C SER A 391 -6.20 -48.41 12.32
N THR A 392 -7.01 -48.22 13.37
CA THR A 392 -6.67 -47.51 14.63
C THR A 392 -5.75 -46.28 14.53
N SER A 393 -6.32 -45.09 14.62
CA SER A 393 -5.53 -43.85 14.64
C SER A 393 -5.18 -43.40 16.07
N GLY A 394 -4.18 -42.54 16.18
CA GLY A 394 -3.79 -41.90 17.43
C GLY A 394 -2.94 -40.66 17.18
N PHE A 395 -2.11 -40.24 18.13
CA PHE A 395 -1.22 -39.11 17.93
C PHE A 395 0.03 -39.21 18.78
N PHE A 396 1.08 -38.49 18.38
CA PHE A 396 2.31 -38.42 19.14
C PHE A 396 2.96 -37.05 19.02
N VAL A 397 3.73 -36.71 20.05
CA VAL A 397 4.53 -35.49 20.13
C VAL A 397 5.90 -35.87 20.67
N LEU A 398 6.93 -35.70 19.84
CA LEU A 398 8.32 -35.89 20.24
C LEU A 398 9.02 -34.54 20.32
N ARG A 399 9.90 -34.39 21.29
CA ARG A 399 10.82 -33.25 21.37
C ARG A 399 12.24 -33.75 21.29
N TYR A 400 13.05 -33.12 20.46
CA TYR A 400 14.47 -33.43 20.37
C TYR A 400 15.31 -32.19 20.69
N HIS A 401 16.51 -32.43 21.20
CA HIS A 401 17.50 -31.40 21.42
C HIS A 401 18.91 -31.99 21.27
N GLY A 402 19.81 -31.23 20.65
CA GLY A 402 21.22 -31.57 20.54
C GLY A 402 21.92 -31.23 21.85
N ASN A 403 22.50 -32.25 22.48
CA ASN A 403 23.38 -32.10 23.63
C ASN A 403 24.83 -32.22 23.18
N HIS A 404 25.74 -31.49 23.81
CA HIS A 404 27.16 -31.70 23.56
C HIS A 404 27.52 -33.16 23.85
N ALA A 405 28.12 -33.82 22.86
CA ALA A 405 28.57 -35.18 23.06
C ALA A 405 29.67 -35.18 24.14
N PRO A 406 29.57 -36.05 25.16
CA PRO A 406 30.70 -36.24 26.07
C PRO A 406 31.91 -36.70 25.24
N PRO A 407 33.14 -36.25 25.57
CA PRO A 407 34.33 -36.74 24.89
C PRO A 407 34.38 -38.27 25.03
N LEU A 408 34.55 -38.97 23.90
CA LEU A 408 34.65 -40.42 23.86
C LEU A 408 35.69 -40.91 24.90
N PRO A 409 35.39 -41.91 25.74
CA PRO A 409 36.42 -42.58 26.52
C PRO A 409 37.36 -43.26 25.51
N GLN A 410 38.61 -42.78 25.44
CA GLN A 410 39.64 -43.46 24.64
C GLN A 410 39.78 -44.89 25.18
N TYR A 411 39.30 -45.88 24.41
CA TYR A 411 39.63 -47.28 24.62
C TYR A 411 41.13 -47.43 24.39
N ILE A 412 41.90 -47.45 25.49
CA ILE A 412 43.31 -47.79 25.47
C ILE A 412 43.41 -49.26 25.09
N HIS A 413 43.75 -49.54 23.82
CA HIS A 413 44.05 -50.89 23.36
C HIS A 413 45.24 -51.46 24.16
N PRO A 414 45.13 -52.68 24.75
CA PRO A 414 46.20 -53.28 25.56
C PRO A 414 47.49 -53.62 24.78
N LEU A 415 47.50 -53.45 23.45
CA LEU A 415 48.67 -53.61 22.59
C LEU A 415 49.67 -52.44 22.68
N MET A 416 49.24 -51.23 23.06
CA MET A 416 50.14 -50.07 23.22
C MET A 416 51.00 -50.17 24.50
N ILE A 417 50.58 -50.95 25.49
CA ILE A 417 51.30 -51.12 26.76
C ILE A 417 52.57 -51.96 26.55
N LEU A 418 52.52 -53.00 25.72
CA LEU A 418 53.68 -53.86 25.43
C LEU A 418 54.79 -53.15 24.65
N ILE A 419 54.45 -52.16 23.82
CA ILE A 419 55.42 -51.37 23.05
C ILE A 419 56.08 -50.31 23.96
N HIS A 420 55.34 -49.73 24.90
CA HIS A 420 55.90 -48.75 25.84
C HIS A 420 56.88 -49.39 26.85
N TYR A 421 56.58 -50.60 27.36
CA TYR A 421 57.48 -51.29 28.30
C TYR A 421 58.77 -51.84 27.65
N SER A 422 58.74 -52.17 26.36
CA SER A 422 59.92 -52.67 25.63
C SER A 422 60.89 -51.54 25.23
N LEU A 423 60.39 -50.36 24.86
CA LEU A 423 61.21 -49.17 24.55
C LEU A 423 61.88 -48.53 25.79
N GLN A 424 61.25 -48.64 26.96
CA GLN A 424 61.78 -48.07 28.20
C GLN A 424 62.99 -48.87 28.75
N PHE A 425 63.02 -50.19 28.53
CA PHE A 425 64.16 -51.04 28.88
C PHE A 425 65.39 -50.79 28.00
N VAL A 426 65.18 -50.48 26.70
CA VAL A 426 66.28 -50.19 25.76
C VAL A 426 66.90 -48.82 26.04
N CYS A 427 66.13 -47.80 26.44
CA CYS A 427 66.67 -46.48 26.79
C CYS A 427 67.49 -46.49 28.10
N CYS A 428 67.12 -47.28 29.11
CA CYS A 428 67.90 -47.36 30.36
C CYS A 428 69.29 -47.99 30.14
N LEU A 429 69.38 -49.07 29.36
CA LEU A 429 70.64 -49.77 29.06
C LEU A 429 71.60 -48.94 28.18
N LEU A 430 71.08 -48.00 27.38
CA LEU A 430 71.90 -47.07 26.58
C LEU A 430 72.42 -45.88 27.41
N SER A 431 71.72 -45.45 28.47
CA SER A 431 72.18 -44.33 29.30
C SER A 431 73.35 -44.67 30.23
N GLU A 432 73.45 -45.91 30.70
CA GLU A 432 74.54 -46.36 31.58
C GLU A 432 75.87 -46.60 30.84
N ARG A 433 75.83 -46.88 29.53
CA ARG A 433 77.05 -47.04 28.70
C ARG A 433 77.63 -45.72 28.19
N LEU A 434 76.87 -44.62 28.22
CA LEU A 434 77.29 -43.30 27.75
C LEU A 434 77.90 -42.41 28.85
N SER A 435 77.73 -42.74 30.15
CA SER A 435 78.33 -41.95 31.25
C SER A 435 79.81 -42.26 31.52
N TRP A 436 80.36 -43.33 30.94
CA TRP A 436 81.76 -43.75 31.12
C TRP A 436 82.75 -43.23 30.07
N LEU A 437 82.29 -42.52 29.02
CA LEU A 437 83.12 -42.19 27.86
C LEU A 437 83.40 -40.70 27.62
N MET A 438 82.96 -39.79 28.50
CA MET A 438 83.34 -38.37 28.37
C MET A 438 83.91 -37.82 29.68
N SER A 439 85.17 -38.21 29.91
CA SER A 439 86.10 -37.51 30.79
C SER A 439 86.74 -36.33 30.05
N SER A 440 86.80 -35.21 30.76
CA SER A 440 87.67 -34.06 30.52
C SER A 440 87.35 -33.14 29.34
N ARG A 441 87.16 -31.86 29.70
CA ARG A 441 87.21 -30.64 28.87
C ARG A 441 86.08 -30.48 27.84
N LEU A 442 84.96 -29.93 28.29
CA LEU A 442 84.26 -28.79 27.64
C LEU A 442 83.06 -28.37 28.50
N GLN A 443 83.35 -27.98 29.74
CA GLN A 443 82.38 -27.36 30.63
C GLN A 443 82.45 -25.85 30.37
N ASN A 444 81.83 -25.38 29.27
CA ASN A 444 81.46 -23.95 29.08
C ASN A 444 80.67 -23.61 27.80
N ILE A 445 80.05 -24.56 27.10
CA ILE A 445 79.13 -24.22 25.99
C ILE A 445 77.95 -25.18 26.01
N LEU A 446 77.00 -24.98 26.93
CA LEU A 446 75.58 -25.40 26.82
C LEU A 446 74.76 -24.86 28.02
N LEU A 447 75.03 -23.62 28.40
CA LEU A 447 74.13 -22.79 29.22
C LEU A 447 73.07 -22.16 28.30
N MET A 448 72.29 -22.97 27.58
CA MET A 448 71.10 -22.52 26.83
C MET A 448 70.27 -23.69 26.26
N SER A 449 69.95 -24.72 27.07
CA SER A 449 68.77 -25.57 26.78
C SER A 449 68.24 -26.36 28.00
N SER A 450 68.76 -26.13 29.20
CA SER A 450 68.36 -26.83 30.44
C SER A 450 67.22 -26.13 31.20
N ALA A 451 66.15 -25.74 30.52
CA ALA A 451 64.98 -25.14 31.18
C ALA A 451 63.67 -25.46 30.44
N LYS A 452 63.39 -26.76 30.22
CA LYS A 452 62.01 -27.31 30.12
C LYS A 452 61.91 -28.85 30.12
N CYS A 453 62.94 -29.57 30.55
CA CYS A 453 62.84 -30.98 30.92
C CYS A 453 62.90 -31.13 32.45
N THR A 454 61.85 -30.69 33.14
CA THR A 454 61.62 -30.99 34.57
C THR A 454 60.16 -30.67 34.92
N ARG A 455 59.23 -31.39 34.29
CA ARG A 455 57.84 -31.50 34.76
C ARG A 455 57.09 -32.69 34.18
N PHE A 456 57.74 -33.85 34.15
CA PHE A 456 57.06 -35.14 33.96
C PHE A 456 57.74 -36.18 34.86
N CYS A 457 57.54 -36.03 36.17
CA CYS A 457 57.70 -37.08 37.18
C CYS A 457 57.12 -36.57 38.51
N LYS A 458 55.80 -36.71 38.68
CA LYS A 458 55.20 -37.01 39.99
C LYS A 458 53.82 -37.65 39.77
N PRO A 459 53.54 -38.81 40.39
CA PRO A 459 52.22 -39.44 40.40
C PRO A 459 51.36 -38.83 41.52
N SER A 460 50.06 -38.69 41.28
CA SER A 460 49.02 -38.47 42.29
C SER A 460 47.79 -39.25 41.80
N SER A 461 47.58 -40.46 42.32
CA SER A 461 46.90 -40.82 43.57
C SER A 461 45.39 -40.89 43.38
#